data_AF-S4RZL4-F1
#
_entry.id   AF-S4RZL4-F1
#
_cell.length_a   1.000
_cell.length_b   1.000
_cell.length_c   1.000
_cell.angle_alpha   90.00
_cell.angle_beta   90.00
_cell.angle_gamma   90.00
#
_symmetry.space_group_name_H-M   'P 1'
#
loop_
_entity.id
_entity.type
_entity.pdbx_description
1 polymer ?
#
loop_
_entity_poly.entity_id
_entity_poly.type
_entity_poly.pdbx_seq_one_letter_code
_entity_poly.pdbx_strand_id
1 'polypeptide(L)'
;MSTTQIKEENTAFVPLIHDIMKSMERDNQEVQQELSRLKSRIQELRETVAVMPGIDLSPEEQHRRLQHLREQVHIKNQLLQKYKTLCIFDNSK
;
A
#
# COMPACT_ATOMS: atom_id res chain seq x y z
N MET A 1 4.27 -11.99 1.99
CA MET A 1 3.08 -11.13 1.75
C MET A 1 3.55 -9.94 0.96
N SER A 2 3.12 -9.80 -0.28
CA SER A 2 3.54 -8.69 -1.14
C SER A 2 2.77 -7.44 -0.72
N THR A 3 3.45 -6.46 -0.17
CA THR A 3 2.91 -5.11 0.00
C THR A 3 2.66 -4.52 -1.39
N THR A 4 1.39 -4.42 -1.79
CA THR A 4 1.01 -3.68 -3.00
C THR A 4 1.27 -2.19 -2.74
N GLN A 5 2.46 -1.72 -3.09
CA GLN A 5 2.81 -0.31 -3.01
C GLN A 5 2.04 0.45 -4.08
N ILE A 6 1.04 1.24 -3.67
CA ILE A 6 0.48 2.27 -4.53
C ILE A 6 1.56 3.35 -4.64
N LYS A 7 2.37 3.29 -5.70
CA LYS A 7 3.29 4.38 -6.05
C LYS A 7 2.49 5.66 -6.34
N GLU A 8 3.04 6.83 -6.01
CA GLU A 8 2.40 8.12 -6.34
C GLU A 8 2.16 8.27 -7.86
N GLU A 9 3.01 7.68 -8.70
CA GLU A 9 2.80 7.56 -10.15
C GLU A 9 1.49 6.83 -10.51
N ASN A 10 0.99 5.95 -9.65
CA ASN A 10 -0.28 5.28 -9.86
C ASN A 10 -1.48 6.20 -9.68
N THR A 11 -1.34 7.28 -8.91
CA THR A 11 -2.39 8.28 -8.67
C THR A 11 -2.29 9.54 -9.55
N ALA A 12 -1.32 9.58 -10.47
CA ALA A 12 -1.09 10.73 -11.33
C ALA A 12 -2.11 10.82 -12.48
N PHE A 13 -3.33 11.27 -12.17
CA PHE A 13 -4.39 11.50 -13.16
C PHE A 13 -4.26 12.83 -13.91
N VAL A 14 -3.59 13.81 -13.29
CA VAL A 14 -3.41 15.15 -13.88
C VAL A 14 -2.81 15.12 -15.30
N PRO A 15 -1.71 14.39 -15.58
CA PRO A 15 -1.19 14.29 -16.95
C PRO A 15 -2.17 13.62 -17.92
N LEU A 16 -2.89 12.57 -17.49
CA LEU A 16 -3.91 11.89 -18.30
C LEU A 16 -5.08 12.82 -18.65
N ILE A 17 -5.55 13.61 -17.68
CA ILE A 17 -6.63 14.59 -17.90
C ILE A 17 -6.14 15.70 -18.83
N HIS A 18 -4.90 16.15 -18.67
CA HIS A 18 -4.28 17.11 -19.57
C HIS A 18 -4.20 16.58 -21.02
N ASP A 19 -3.80 15.33 -21.20
CA ASP A 19 -3.73 14.71 -22.53
C ASP A 19 -5.12 14.59 -23.19
N ILE A 20 -6.18 14.33 -22.42
CA ILE A 20 -7.57 14.39 -22.90
C ILE A 20 -7.95 15.80 -23.33
N MET A 21 -7.68 16.82 -22.50
CA MET A 21 -8.00 18.21 -22.86
C MET A 21 -7.28 18.64 -24.15
N LYS A 22 -6.03 18.19 -24.32
CA LYS A 22 -5.23 18.49 -25.52
C LYS A 22 -5.73 17.72 -26.75
N SER A 23 -6.19 16.47 -26.61
CA SER A 23 -6.72 15.70 -27.74
C SER A 23 -8.06 16.23 -28.25
N MET A 24 -8.82 16.96 -27.42
CA MET A 24 -10.05 17.65 -27.85
C MET A 24 -9.80 18.72 -28.93
N GLU A 25 -8.58 19.26 -29.02
CA GLU A 25 -8.19 20.23 -30.05
C GLU A 25 -7.82 19.56 -31.39
N ARG A 26 -7.71 18.23 -31.43
CA ARG A 26 -7.24 17.47 -32.58
C ARG A 26 -8.36 16.72 -33.30
N ASP A 27 -8.82 15.59 -32.74
CA ASP A 27 -9.86 14.77 -33.34
C ASP A 27 -10.58 13.86 -32.32
N ASN A 28 -11.81 13.44 -32.64
CA ASN A 28 -12.65 12.66 -31.72
C ASN A 28 -12.08 11.26 -31.41
N GLN A 29 -11.34 10.62 -32.31
CA GLN A 29 -10.74 9.30 -32.07
C GLN A 29 -9.65 9.36 -31.01
N GLU A 30 -8.77 10.37 -31.05
CA GLU A 30 -7.73 10.57 -30.03
C GLU A 30 -8.33 10.87 -28.64
N VAL A 31 -9.45 11.60 -28.59
CA VAL A 31 -10.22 11.79 -27.35
C VAL A 31 -10.75 10.46 -26.80
N GLN A 32 -11.34 9.61 -27.65
CA GLN A 32 -11.84 8.30 -27.22
C GLN A 32 -10.71 7.38 -26.71
N GLN A 33 -9.52 7.47 -27.31
CA GLN A 33 -8.35 6.71 -26.88
C GLN A 33 -7.88 7.14 -25.48
N GLU A 34 -7.72 8.44 -25.24
CA GLU A 34 -7.26 8.94 -23.93
C GLU A 34 -8.32 8.74 -22.83
N LEU A 35 -9.62 8.84 -23.15
CA LEU A 35 -10.70 8.48 -22.23
C LEU A 35 -10.67 6.99 -21.85
N SER A 36 -10.41 6.13 -22.83
CA SER A 36 -10.28 4.67 -22.58
C SER A 36 -9.09 4.38 -21.68
N ARG A 37 -7.97 5.08 -21.88
CA ARG A 37 -6.78 4.97 -21.04
C ARG A 37 -7.04 5.42 -19.60
N LEU A 38 -7.72 6.55 -19.40
CA LEU A 38 -8.14 7.02 -18.07
C LEU A 38 -9.06 6.00 -17.39
N LYS A 39 -10.05 5.47 -18.10
CA LYS A 39 -10.98 4.45 -17.59
C LYS A 39 -10.25 3.19 -17.11
N SER A 40 -9.33 2.66 -17.93
CA SER A 40 -8.53 1.50 -17.56
C SER A 40 -7.69 1.78 -16.32
N ARG A 41 -7.06 2.96 -16.23
CA ARG A 41 -6.25 3.34 -15.06
C ARG A 41 -7.07 3.41 -13.77
N ILE A 42 -8.27 3.99 -13.83
CA ILE A 42 -9.20 4.02 -12.69
C ILE A 42 -9.58 2.60 -12.28
N GLN A 43 -9.85 1.72 -13.26
CA GLN A 43 -10.23 0.34 -12.99
C GLN A 43 -9.10 -0.45 -12.32
N GLU A 44 -7.86 -0.35 -12.81
CA GLU A 44 -6.67 -0.97 -12.18
C GLU A 44 -6.49 -0.53 -10.73
N LEU A 45 -6.68 0.76 -10.45
CA LEU A 45 -6.59 1.29 -9.10
C LEU A 45 -7.72 0.77 -8.21
N ARG A 46 -8.93 0.65 -8.74
CA ARG A 46 -10.07 0.09 -7.99
C ARG A 46 -9.80 -1.36 -7.60
N GLU A 47 -9.27 -2.15 -8.52
CA GLU A 47 -8.86 -3.54 -8.27
C GLU A 47 -7.74 -3.61 -7.23
N THR A 48 -6.77 -2.71 -7.32
CA THR A 48 -5.67 -2.58 -6.34
C THR A 48 -6.18 -2.27 -4.94
N VAL A 49 -7.11 -1.31 -4.80
CA VAL A 49 -7.74 -0.96 -3.52
C VAL A 49 -8.59 -2.10 -2.99
N ALA A 50 -9.32 -2.81 -3.86
CA ALA A 50 -10.19 -3.91 -3.46
C ALA A 50 -9.43 -5.08 -2.81
N VAL A 51 -8.17 -5.31 -3.19
CA VAL A 51 -7.31 -6.34 -2.59
C VAL A 51 -6.40 -5.81 -1.49
N MET A 52 -6.53 -4.54 -1.10
CA MET A 52 -5.70 -3.94 -0.06
C MET A 52 -6.05 -4.55 1.31
N PRO A 53 -5.06 -5.09 2.05
CA PRO A 53 -5.31 -5.70 3.34
C PRO A 53 -5.83 -4.67 4.35
N GLY A 54 -6.89 -5.03 5.07
CA GLY A 54 -7.51 -4.18 6.08
C GLY A 54 -8.52 -3.18 5.53
N ILE A 55 -8.77 -3.12 4.21
CA ILE A 55 -9.80 -2.26 3.62
C ILE A 55 -11.22 -2.59 4.13
N ASP A 56 -11.41 -3.81 4.62
CA ASP A 56 -12.62 -4.33 5.28
C ASP A 56 -12.77 -3.90 6.75
N LEU A 57 -11.72 -3.34 7.34
CA LEU A 57 -11.68 -2.96 8.76
C LEU A 57 -11.98 -1.49 8.97
N SER A 58 -12.62 -1.16 10.10
CA SER A 58 -12.78 0.25 10.50
C SER A 58 -11.40 0.86 10.84
N PRO A 59 -11.25 2.19 10.71
CA PRO A 59 -10.01 2.87 11.07
C PRO A 59 -9.56 2.54 12.50
N GLU A 60 -10.48 2.50 13.46
CA GLU A 60 -10.19 2.20 14.86
C GLU A 60 -9.65 0.79 15.04
N GLU A 61 -10.21 -0.19 14.32
CA GLU A 61 -9.76 -1.57 14.39
C GLU A 61 -8.39 -1.76 13.73
N GLN A 62 -8.13 -1.06 12.62
CA GLN A 62 -6.80 -1.02 12.01
C GLN A 62 -5.76 -0.46 13.00
N HIS A 63 -6.07 0.65 13.67
CA HIS A 63 -5.18 1.26 14.66
C HIS A 63 -4.93 0.33 15.86
N ARG A 64 -5.98 -0.28 16.41
CA ARG A 64 -5.87 -1.24 17.52
C ARG A 64 -4.96 -2.41 17.15
N ARG A 65 -5.16 -2.99 15.94
CA ARG A 65 -4.34 -4.10 15.45
C ARG A 65 -2.88 -3.70 15.26
N LEU A 66 -2.62 -2.50 14.75
CA LEU A 66 -1.27 -1.95 14.62
C LEU A 66 -0.58 -1.77 15.98
N GLN A 67 -1.29 -1.22 16.98
CA GLN A 67 -0.77 -1.07 18.33
C GLN A 67 -0.42 -2.42 18.95
N HIS A 68 -1.32 -3.40 18.85
CA HIS A 68 -1.08 -4.76 19.35
C HIS A 68 0.13 -5.41 18.67
N LEU A 69 0.28 -5.29 17.35
CA LEU A 69 1.45 -5.80 16.63
C LEU A 69 2.76 -5.15 17.09
N ARG A 70 2.76 -3.82 17.30
CA ARG A 70 3.93 -3.10 17.83
C ARG A 70 4.32 -3.59 19.22
N GLU A 71 3.33 -3.80 20.09
CA GLU A 71 3.56 -4.32 21.44
C GLU A 71 4.08 -5.77 21.41
N GLN A 72 3.53 -6.63 20.55
CA GLN A 72 4.06 -7.98 20.36
C GLN A 72 5.52 -7.99 19.92
N VAL A 73 5.90 -7.13 18.96
CA VAL A 73 7.29 -7.00 18.52
C VAL A 73 8.17 -6.53 19.68
N HIS A 74 7.71 -5.57 20.47
CA HIS A 74 8.43 -5.08 21.65
C HIS A 74 8.68 -6.20 22.66
N ILE A 75 7.64 -6.93 23.07
CA ILE A 75 7.72 -8.03 24.04
C ILE A 75 8.62 -9.15 23.51
N LYS A 76 8.47 -9.54 22.23
CA LYS A 76 9.31 -10.57 21.61
C LYS A 76 10.78 -10.15 21.60
N ASN A 77 11.07 -8.89 21.29
CA ASN A 77 12.43 -8.37 21.34
C ASN A 77 13.00 -8.38 22.76
N GLN A 78 12.22 -7.96 23.77
CA GLN A 78 12.64 -8.05 25.17
C GLN A 78 12.95 -9.49 25.58
N LEU A 79 12.11 -10.45 25.18
CA LEU A 79 12.31 -11.85 25.48
C LEU A 79 13.59 -12.38 24.82
N LEU A 80 13.81 -12.07 23.55
CA LEU A 80 15.06 -12.41 22.84
C LEU A 80 16.28 -11.80 23.53
N GLN A 81 16.20 -10.55 24.01
CA GLN A 81 17.27 -9.92 24.77
C GLN A 81 17.53 -10.66 26.10
N LYS A 82 16.48 -11.01 26.85
CA LYS A 82 16.61 -11.81 28.07
C LYS A 82 17.33 -13.14 27.80
N TYR A 83 16.93 -13.86 26.75
CA TYR A 83 17.61 -15.09 26.35
C TYR A 83 19.07 -14.85 25.95
N LYS A 84 19.38 -13.78 25.23
CA LYS A 84 20.78 -13.42 24.91
C LYS A 84 21.60 -13.14 26.17
N THR A 85 21.07 -12.36 27.12
CA THR A 85 21.77 -12.07 28.38
C THR A 85 21.95 -13.33 29.23
N LEU A 86 20.96 -14.22 29.29
CA LEU A 86 21.02 -15.48 30.05
C LEU A 86 21.96 -16.51 29.41
N CYS A 87 21.97 -16.64 28.09
CA CYS A 87 22.77 -17.64 27.35
C CYS A 87 24.29 -17.32 27.33
N ILE A 88 24.69 -16.12 27.74
CA ILE A 88 26.11 -15.76 27.88
C ILE A 88 26.70 -16.26 29.22
N PHE A 89 25.87 -16.63 30.22
CA PHE A 89 26.36 -17.09 31.53
C PHE A 89 26.38 -18.62 31.74
N ASP A 90 25.91 -19.42 30.78
CA ASP A 90 25.78 -20.89 30.93
C ASP A 90 26.70 -21.69 29.98
N ASN A 91 27.73 -21.07 29.40
CA ASN A 91 28.82 -21.77 28.70
C ASN A 91 30.10 -21.84 29.57
N SER A 92 29.93 -21.85 30.90
CA SER A 92 30.99 -22.12 31.87
C SER A 92 30.72 -23.46 32.56
N LYS A 93 30.99 -24.56 31.85
CA LYS A 93 31.37 -25.83 32.45
C LYS A 93 32.46 -26.48 31.62
#